data_AF-A0A955T8M2-F1
#
_entry.id   AF-A0A955T8M2-F1
#
_cell.length_a   1.000
_cell.length_b   1.000
_cell.length_c   1.000
_cell.angle_alpha   90.00
_cell.angle_beta   90.00
_cell.angle_gamma   90.00
#
_symmetry.space_group_name_H-M   'P 1'
#
loop_
_entity.id
_entity.type
_entity.pdbx_description
1 polymer ?
#
loop_
_entity_poly.entity_id
_entity_poly.type
_entity_poly.pdbx_seq_one_letter_code
_entity_poly.pdbx_strand_id
1 'polypeptide(L)'
;IQLAEKIGVKTVVLFSGCPGGSKNDTTPNWVTCPWPPDYLDILEYQWNDVAIPFWTKEAKFARDHGVKLAFEAHPGFIVYNPETLLKLRKACGNTVGANFDPSHFFWQGIDPLAAVRALKGAIHYCHAKDTRVDPLNTAVNGTLDTKSYGKELERSWVFRACGYGHDERWWCDFVSTLKMCGFDGVLSIEHEDSMMSAKEGLEKAINFLNRVIIREKAAKATWF
;
A
#
# COMPACT_ATOMS: atom_id res chain seq x y z
N ILE A 1 -7.70 7.06 16.46
CA ILE A 1 -9.16 7.05 16.18
C ILE A 1 -9.86 8.23 16.83
N GLN A 2 -9.90 8.34 18.16
CA GLN A 2 -10.59 9.46 18.84
C GLN A 2 -10.10 10.86 18.43
N LEU A 3 -8.79 11.04 18.22
CA LEU A 3 -8.28 12.31 17.69
C LEU A 3 -8.82 12.60 16.29
N ALA A 4 -8.84 11.59 15.40
CA ALA A 4 -9.36 11.72 14.04
C ALA A 4 -10.84 12.14 14.04
N GLU A 5 -11.66 11.54 14.90
CA GLU A 5 -13.04 11.97 15.11
C GLU A 5 -13.12 13.45 15.54
N LYS A 6 -12.34 13.85 16.55
CA LYS A 6 -12.32 15.23 17.08
C LYS A 6 -11.95 16.28 16.04
N ILE A 7 -11.05 15.94 15.11
CA ILE A 7 -10.60 16.86 14.05
C ILE A 7 -11.34 16.65 12.71
N GLY A 8 -12.37 15.79 12.68
CA GLY A 8 -13.19 15.54 11.49
C GLY A 8 -12.55 14.66 10.42
N VAL A 9 -11.38 14.06 10.67
CA VAL A 9 -10.72 13.12 9.77
C VAL A 9 -11.46 11.78 9.78
N LYS A 10 -11.90 11.34 8.59
CA LYS A 10 -12.75 10.14 8.42
C LYS A 10 -11.98 8.87 8.06
N THR A 11 -10.70 8.99 7.70
CA THR A 11 -9.85 7.85 7.33
C THR A 11 -8.51 7.97 8.04
N VAL A 12 -8.06 6.90 8.68
CA VAL A 12 -6.72 6.81 9.26
C VAL A 12 -5.90 5.83 8.44
N VAL A 13 -4.76 6.30 7.92
CA VAL A 13 -3.75 5.47 7.26
C VAL A 13 -2.89 4.80 8.33
N LEU A 14 -2.59 3.52 8.17
CA LEU A 14 -1.86 2.73 9.15
C LEU A 14 -1.25 1.46 8.53
N PHE A 15 -0.36 0.81 9.29
CA PHE A 15 0.13 -0.53 9.00
C PHE A 15 -0.58 -1.57 9.85
N SER A 16 -0.56 -2.83 9.41
CA SER A 16 -1.15 -3.95 10.14
C SER A 16 -0.33 -4.43 11.33
N GLY A 17 0.93 -4.00 11.41
CA GLY A 17 1.93 -4.62 12.28
C GLY A 17 2.36 -6.00 11.76
N CYS A 18 3.32 -6.59 12.46
CA CYS A 18 3.90 -7.89 12.17
C CYS A 18 4.11 -8.61 13.51
N PRO A 19 3.17 -9.51 13.91
CA PRO A 19 3.31 -10.21 15.18
C PRO A 19 4.57 -11.10 15.20
N GLY A 20 5.01 -11.50 16.39
CA GLY A 20 6.04 -12.52 16.55
C GLY A 20 5.58 -13.88 16.00
N GLY A 21 6.49 -14.85 15.94
CA GLY A 21 6.18 -16.23 15.55
C GLY A 21 5.52 -17.04 16.67
N SER A 22 5.60 -16.56 17.90
CA SER A 22 4.95 -17.16 19.07
C SER A 22 4.60 -16.10 20.11
N LYS A 23 3.82 -16.49 21.13
CA LYS A 23 3.50 -15.63 22.28
C LYS A 23 4.70 -15.17 23.12
N ASN A 24 5.84 -15.85 22.98
CA ASN A 24 7.05 -15.56 23.73
C ASN A 24 8.03 -14.68 22.94
N ASP A 25 7.78 -14.47 21.65
CA ASP A 25 8.65 -13.71 20.78
C ASP A 25 8.56 -12.22 21.13
N THR A 26 9.71 -11.55 21.18
CA THR A 26 9.81 -10.12 21.48
C THR A 26 10.12 -9.26 20.24
N THR A 27 10.29 -9.90 19.09
CA THR A 27 10.56 -9.25 17.80
C THR A 27 9.57 -9.72 16.74
N PRO A 28 9.31 -8.89 15.70
CA PRO A 28 8.49 -9.30 14.55
C PRO A 28 9.04 -10.53 13.83
N ASN A 29 8.16 -11.36 13.26
CA ASN A 29 8.55 -12.49 12.43
C ASN A 29 7.87 -12.42 11.05
N TRP A 30 8.62 -12.01 10.03
CA TRP A 30 8.09 -11.85 8.68
C TRP A 30 8.24 -13.13 7.86
N VAL A 31 7.17 -13.92 7.76
CA VAL A 31 7.16 -15.17 7.00
C VAL A 31 7.00 -14.90 5.51
N THR A 32 8.03 -15.25 4.72
CA THR A 32 8.07 -15.08 3.26
C THR A 32 7.95 -16.38 2.48
N CYS A 33 8.06 -17.53 3.17
CA CYS A 33 8.08 -18.86 2.57
C CYS A 33 7.10 -19.79 3.31
N PRO A 34 6.51 -20.77 2.64
CA PRO A 34 5.65 -21.76 3.30
C PRO A 34 6.43 -22.96 3.87
N TRP A 35 7.74 -23.05 3.62
CA TRP A 35 8.59 -24.15 4.05
C TRP A 35 9.83 -23.61 4.79
N PRO A 36 10.24 -24.22 5.92
CA PRO A 36 9.67 -25.43 6.56
C PRO A 36 8.23 -25.23 7.10
N PRO A 37 7.48 -26.33 7.37
CA PRO A 37 6.08 -26.25 7.81
C PRO A 37 5.84 -25.36 9.03
N ASP A 38 6.84 -25.17 9.88
CA ASP A 38 6.80 -24.26 11.04
C ASP A 38 6.43 -22.82 10.64
N TYR A 39 6.74 -22.39 9.42
CA TYR A 39 6.32 -21.09 8.89
C TYR A 39 4.79 -20.97 8.73
N LEU A 40 4.10 -22.07 8.42
CA LEU A 40 2.65 -22.09 8.35
C LEU A 40 2.04 -22.07 9.76
N ASP A 41 2.65 -22.76 10.72
CA ASP A 41 2.23 -22.72 12.13
C ASP A 41 2.40 -21.31 12.71
N ILE A 42 3.49 -20.62 12.37
CA ILE A 42 3.70 -19.20 12.69
C ILE A 42 2.57 -18.36 12.08
N LEU A 43 2.28 -18.51 10.78
CA LEU A 43 1.23 -17.74 10.12
C LEU A 43 -0.15 -17.99 10.74
N GLU A 44 -0.43 -19.21 11.15
CA GLU A 44 -1.67 -19.58 11.85
C GLU A 44 -1.79 -18.81 13.18
N TYR A 45 -0.75 -18.84 14.02
CA TYR A 45 -0.68 -18.05 15.25
C TYR A 45 -0.83 -16.55 14.98
N GLN A 46 -0.06 -16.00 14.04
CA GLN A 46 -0.07 -14.58 13.72
C GLN A 46 -1.44 -14.10 13.26
N TRP A 47 -2.13 -14.86 12.41
CA TRP A 47 -3.44 -14.48 11.87
C TRP A 47 -4.56 -14.70 12.88
N ASN A 48 -4.67 -15.91 13.44
CA ASN A 48 -5.87 -16.34 14.15
C ASN A 48 -5.82 -16.01 15.64
N ASP A 49 -4.64 -16.03 16.26
CA ASP A 49 -4.50 -15.75 17.68
C ASP A 49 -4.18 -14.27 17.97
N VAL A 50 -3.57 -13.56 17.02
CA VAL A 50 -3.11 -12.17 17.22
C VAL A 50 -3.85 -11.15 16.34
N ALA A 51 -3.62 -11.19 15.02
CA ALA A 51 -4.02 -10.11 14.13
C ALA A 51 -5.54 -9.97 14.00
N ILE A 52 -6.26 -11.07 13.72
CA ILE A 52 -7.72 -11.01 13.54
C ILE A 52 -8.44 -10.60 14.84
N PRO A 53 -8.14 -11.17 16.02
CA PRO A 53 -8.76 -10.73 17.27
C PRO A 53 -8.54 -9.23 17.55
N PHE A 54 -7.29 -8.76 17.42
CA PHE A 54 -6.94 -7.36 17.63
C PHE A 54 -7.68 -6.44 16.65
N TRP A 55 -7.55 -6.70 15.34
CA TRP A 55 -8.13 -5.83 14.32
C TRP A 55 -9.65 -5.90 14.26
N THR A 56 -10.28 -6.99 14.69
CA THR A 56 -11.75 -7.05 14.82
C THR A 56 -12.24 -6.05 15.87
N LYS A 57 -11.56 -6.00 17.02
CA LYS A 57 -11.85 -5.03 18.08
C LYS A 57 -11.60 -3.60 17.60
N GLU A 58 -10.44 -3.34 17.00
CA GLU A 58 -10.06 -2.00 16.53
C GLU A 58 -10.93 -1.52 15.34
N ALA A 59 -11.32 -2.40 14.42
CA ALA A 59 -12.23 -2.08 13.33
C ALA A 59 -13.64 -1.75 13.83
N LYS A 60 -14.13 -2.45 14.87
CA LYS A 60 -15.37 -2.08 15.54
C LYS A 60 -15.24 -0.70 16.18
N PHE A 61 -14.17 -0.46 16.94
CA PHE A 61 -13.93 0.82 17.59
C PHE A 61 -13.86 1.96 16.56
N ALA A 62 -13.11 1.81 15.48
CA ALA A 62 -13.06 2.80 14.41
C ALA A 62 -14.45 3.06 13.80
N ARG A 63 -15.23 2.01 13.54
CA ARG A 63 -16.60 2.13 13.00
C ARG A 63 -17.53 2.91 13.93
N ASP A 64 -17.50 2.62 15.22
CA ASP A 64 -18.34 3.28 16.23
C ASP A 64 -18.03 4.78 16.33
N HIS A 65 -16.82 5.19 15.95
CA HIS A 65 -16.37 6.58 15.86
C HIS A 65 -16.48 7.19 14.44
N GLY A 66 -17.11 6.48 13.49
CA GLY A 66 -17.26 6.95 12.11
C GLY A 66 -15.94 7.12 11.34
N VAL A 67 -14.91 6.36 11.72
CA VAL A 67 -13.57 6.36 11.12
C VAL A 67 -13.35 5.06 10.33
N LYS A 68 -12.82 5.19 9.12
CA LYS A 68 -12.31 4.08 8.31
C LYS A 68 -10.83 3.85 8.57
N LEU A 69 -10.40 2.60 8.43
CA LEU A 69 -9.01 2.20 8.50
C LEU A 69 -8.50 1.93 7.08
N ALA A 70 -7.39 2.55 6.70
CA ALA A 70 -6.76 2.42 5.39
C ALA A 70 -5.36 1.79 5.57
N PHE A 71 -5.30 0.48 5.49
CA PHE A 71 -4.06 -0.28 5.63
C PHE A 71 -3.22 -0.18 4.37
N GLU A 72 -1.99 0.26 4.55
CA GLU A 72 -0.98 0.17 3.49
C GLU A 72 -0.45 -1.27 3.45
N ALA A 73 -0.66 -1.93 2.31
CA ALA A 73 -0.14 -3.27 2.07
C ALA A 73 1.36 -3.18 1.82
N HIS A 74 2.13 -3.33 2.89
CA HIS A 74 3.56 -3.04 2.91
C HIS A 74 4.34 -4.29 3.37
N PRO A 75 5.34 -4.76 2.60
CA PRO A 75 6.16 -5.91 2.98
C PRO A 75 6.92 -5.69 4.29
N GLY A 76 6.99 -6.74 5.12
CA GLY A 76 7.43 -6.64 6.51
C GLY A 76 6.28 -6.59 7.52
N PHE A 77 5.02 -6.50 7.06
CA PHE A 77 3.81 -6.54 7.89
C PHE A 77 2.82 -7.61 7.42
N ILE A 78 1.98 -8.14 8.33
CA ILE A 78 1.05 -9.24 8.03
C ILE A 78 0.07 -8.95 6.87
N VAL A 79 -0.21 -7.67 6.60
CA VAL A 79 -0.87 -7.20 5.38
C VAL A 79 0.18 -6.56 4.46
N TYR A 80 0.47 -7.23 3.35
CA TYR A 80 1.61 -6.91 2.46
C TYR A 80 1.29 -6.98 0.97
N ASN A 81 0.08 -7.41 0.62
CA ASN A 81 -0.40 -7.50 -0.75
C ASN A 81 -1.95 -7.40 -0.77
N PRO A 82 -2.58 -7.31 -1.95
CA PRO A 82 -4.05 -7.25 -2.04
C PRO A 82 -4.76 -8.44 -1.39
N GLU A 83 -4.21 -9.65 -1.51
CA GLU A 83 -4.82 -10.87 -0.96
C GLU A 83 -4.91 -10.84 0.57
N THR A 84 -3.80 -10.51 1.24
CA THR A 84 -3.75 -10.43 2.70
C THR A 84 -4.56 -9.27 3.26
N LEU A 85 -4.64 -8.15 2.53
CA LEU A 85 -5.56 -7.07 2.86
C LEU A 85 -7.02 -7.56 2.82
N LEU A 86 -7.41 -8.27 1.75
CA LEU A 86 -8.76 -8.82 1.61
C LEU A 86 -9.04 -9.90 2.66
N LYS A 87 -8.04 -10.70 3.06
CA LYS A 87 -8.13 -11.65 4.19
C LYS A 87 -8.49 -10.92 5.48
N LEU A 88 -7.79 -9.85 5.83
CA LEU A 88 -8.08 -9.06 7.02
C LEU A 88 -9.46 -8.39 6.92
N ARG A 89 -9.78 -7.77 5.79
CA ARG A 89 -11.10 -7.15 5.56
C ARG A 89 -12.24 -8.15 5.67
N LYS A 90 -12.09 -9.36 5.14
CA LYS A 90 -13.09 -10.42 5.24
C LYS A 90 -13.39 -10.78 6.70
N ALA A 91 -12.37 -10.80 7.55
CA ALA A 91 -12.53 -11.10 8.97
C ALA A 91 -13.07 -9.91 9.79
N CYS A 92 -12.59 -8.69 9.52
CA CYS A 92 -12.85 -7.52 10.37
C CYS A 92 -13.92 -6.55 9.83
N GLY A 93 -14.43 -6.79 8.62
CA GLY A 93 -15.50 -6.02 7.97
C GLY A 93 -15.03 -4.80 7.19
N ASN A 94 -15.99 -4.12 6.56
CA ASN A 94 -15.74 -3.05 5.57
C ASN A 94 -15.08 -1.77 6.13
N THR A 95 -14.95 -1.64 7.45
CA THR A 95 -14.16 -0.56 8.06
C THR A 95 -12.68 -0.66 7.71
N VAL A 96 -12.17 -1.88 7.48
CA VAL A 96 -10.83 -2.18 6.99
C VAL A 96 -10.79 -2.04 5.48
N GLY A 97 -9.95 -1.16 4.95
CA GLY A 97 -9.71 -1.02 3.51
C GLY A 97 -8.25 -0.66 3.23
N ALA A 98 -7.92 -0.40 1.97
CA ALA A 98 -6.57 -0.08 1.52
C ALA A 98 -6.26 1.41 1.70
N ASN A 99 -5.07 1.72 2.21
CA ASN A 99 -4.27 2.79 1.63
C ASN A 99 -3.55 2.17 0.42
N PHE A 100 -3.98 2.52 -0.78
CA PHE A 100 -3.38 1.98 -1.99
C PHE A 100 -2.08 2.72 -2.29
N ASP A 101 -0.95 2.04 -2.13
CA ASP A 101 0.37 2.53 -2.52
C ASP A 101 0.96 1.59 -3.59
N PRO A 102 1.12 2.03 -4.85
CA PRO A 102 1.66 1.18 -5.90
C PRO A 102 3.15 0.88 -5.75
N SER A 103 3.89 1.67 -4.97
CA SER A 103 5.35 1.56 -4.85
C SER A 103 5.80 0.18 -4.38
N HIS A 104 5.08 -0.42 -3.42
CA HIS A 104 5.40 -1.76 -2.90
C HIS A 104 5.04 -2.86 -3.89
N PHE A 105 3.95 -2.65 -4.64
CA PHE A 105 3.45 -3.63 -5.60
C PHE A 105 4.41 -3.81 -6.78
N PHE A 106 5.01 -2.71 -7.26
CA PHE A 106 5.97 -2.75 -8.36
C PHE A 106 7.12 -3.73 -8.12
N TRP A 107 7.82 -3.62 -6.98
CA TRP A 107 8.97 -4.49 -6.71
C TRP A 107 8.56 -5.90 -6.30
N GLN A 108 7.35 -6.11 -5.79
CA GLN A 108 6.78 -7.45 -5.58
C GLN A 108 6.40 -8.15 -6.89
N GLY A 109 6.42 -7.45 -8.04
CA GLY A 109 5.94 -7.98 -9.32
C GLY A 109 4.41 -8.01 -9.42
N ILE A 110 3.71 -7.29 -8.55
CA ILE A 110 2.25 -7.12 -8.59
C ILE A 110 1.93 -5.98 -9.56
N ASP A 111 1.06 -6.23 -10.53
CA ASP A 111 0.51 -5.17 -11.39
C ASP A 111 -0.45 -4.29 -10.56
N PRO A 112 -0.15 -3.01 -10.32
CA PRO A 112 -1.02 -2.18 -9.51
C PRO A 112 -2.37 -1.88 -10.17
N LEU A 113 -2.48 -1.90 -11.50
CA LEU A 113 -3.77 -1.72 -12.19
C LEU A 113 -4.70 -2.91 -11.92
N ALA A 114 -4.15 -4.13 -11.97
CA ALA A 114 -4.87 -5.33 -11.59
C ALA A 114 -5.24 -5.32 -10.10
N ALA A 115 -4.32 -4.87 -9.23
CA ALA A 115 -4.57 -4.73 -7.80
C ALA A 115 -5.70 -3.74 -7.49
N VAL A 116 -5.78 -2.58 -8.19
CA VAL A 116 -6.90 -1.64 -8.04
C VAL A 116 -8.24 -2.33 -8.34
N ARG A 117 -8.30 -3.13 -9.41
CA ARG A 117 -9.51 -3.89 -9.78
C ARG A 117 -9.87 -4.94 -8.73
N ALA A 118 -8.87 -5.67 -8.21
CA ALA A 118 -9.08 -6.65 -7.14
C ALA A 118 -9.57 -6.01 -5.84
N LEU A 119 -9.13 -4.77 -5.55
CA LEU A 119 -9.49 -4.00 -4.37
C LEU A 119 -10.69 -3.05 -4.60
N LYS A 120 -11.46 -3.23 -5.68
CA LYS A 120 -12.64 -2.42 -5.97
C LYS A 120 -13.59 -2.38 -4.76
N GLY A 121 -13.96 -1.18 -4.33
CA GLY A 121 -14.80 -0.96 -3.13
C GLY A 121 -14.10 -1.15 -1.78
N ALA A 122 -12.81 -1.49 -1.78
CA ALA A 122 -11.98 -1.61 -0.58
C ALA A 122 -10.92 -0.50 -0.45
N ILE A 123 -10.67 0.31 -1.49
CA ILE A 123 -9.72 1.43 -1.42
C ILE A 123 -10.33 2.60 -0.64
N HIS A 124 -9.72 2.96 0.49
CA HIS A 124 -10.15 4.06 1.37
C HIS A 124 -9.26 5.30 1.24
N TYR A 125 -8.00 5.10 0.86
CA TYR A 125 -7.02 6.15 0.63
C TYR A 125 -6.01 5.71 -0.43
N CYS A 126 -5.23 6.63 -0.97
CA CYS A 126 -4.22 6.32 -1.97
C CYS A 126 -2.98 7.19 -1.77
N HIS A 127 -1.82 6.56 -1.73
CA HIS A 127 -0.53 7.22 -1.85
C HIS A 127 -0.09 7.21 -3.31
N ALA A 128 0.50 8.33 -3.73
CA ALA A 128 1.23 8.47 -4.98
C ALA A 128 2.71 8.42 -4.64
N LYS A 129 3.28 7.23 -4.81
CA LYS A 129 4.69 6.91 -4.59
C LYS A 129 5.14 5.97 -5.70
N ASP A 130 6.38 6.13 -6.15
CA ASP A 130 6.92 5.40 -7.29
C ASP A 130 8.09 4.52 -6.87
N THR A 131 8.38 3.52 -7.69
CA THR A 131 9.50 2.60 -7.48
C THR A 131 10.18 2.33 -8.80
N ARG A 132 11.51 2.28 -8.78
CA ARG A 132 12.30 1.77 -9.89
C ARG A 132 12.88 0.41 -9.51
N VAL A 133 12.50 -0.63 -10.25
CA VAL A 133 13.17 -1.94 -10.20
C VAL A 133 14.39 -1.89 -11.12
N ASP A 134 15.55 -2.21 -10.57
CA ASP A 134 16.79 -2.33 -11.34
C ASP A 134 16.84 -3.72 -12.01
N PRO A 135 16.82 -3.80 -13.34
CA PRO A 135 16.75 -5.09 -14.03
C PRO A 135 18.05 -5.90 -13.90
N LEU A 136 19.20 -5.25 -13.72
CA LEU A 136 20.49 -5.93 -13.62
C LEU A 136 20.67 -6.54 -12.22
N ASN A 137 20.42 -5.76 -11.19
CA ASN A 137 20.52 -6.23 -9.81
C ASN A 137 19.44 -7.26 -9.49
N THR A 138 18.21 -7.06 -9.98
CA THR A 138 17.11 -8.01 -9.78
C THR A 138 17.33 -9.33 -10.50
N ALA A 139 17.93 -9.33 -11.71
CA ALA A 139 18.22 -10.56 -12.44
C ALA A 139 19.20 -11.48 -11.69
N VAL A 140 20.06 -10.91 -10.84
CA VAL A 140 21.04 -11.67 -10.05
C VAL A 140 20.52 -11.99 -8.65
N ASN A 141 19.87 -11.03 -7.99
CA ASN A 141 19.54 -11.12 -6.55
C ASN A 141 18.05 -11.41 -6.26
N GLY A 142 17.16 -11.28 -7.26
CA GLY A 142 15.73 -11.19 -7.03
C GLY A 142 15.32 -9.88 -6.35
N THR A 143 14.08 -9.81 -5.86
CA THR A 143 13.49 -8.56 -5.34
C THR A 143 13.52 -8.44 -3.81
N LEU A 144 13.87 -9.52 -3.09
CA LEU A 144 14.02 -9.53 -1.64
C LEU A 144 15.33 -8.85 -1.22
N ASP A 145 15.33 -7.51 -1.25
CA ASP A 145 16.52 -6.70 -1.00
C ASP A 145 16.52 -6.03 0.38
N THR A 146 17.36 -6.55 1.28
CA THR A 146 17.50 -6.10 2.68
C THR A 146 18.62 -5.08 2.89
N LYS A 147 19.27 -4.59 1.83
CA LYS A 147 20.35 -3.59 1.96
C LYS A 147 19.80 -2.27 2.53
N SER A 148 20.70 -1.37 2.94
CA SER A 148 20.33 0.01 3.27
C SER A 148 19.72 0.72 2.04
N TYR A 149 18.80 1.66 2.25
CA TYR A 149 18.26 2.49 1.17
C TYR A 149 19.31 3.41 0.53
N GLY A 150 20.36 3.80 1.26
CA GLY A 150 21.47 4.61 0.75
C GLY A 150 22.52 3.83 -0.06
N LYS A 151 22.19 2.63 -0.55
CA LYS A 151 23.04 1.81 -1.42
C LYS A 151 22.41 1.68 -2.80
N GLU A 152 21.99 2.79 -3.39
CA GLU A 152 21.11 2.84 -4.57
C GLU A 152 21.62 1.97 -5.72
N LEU A 153 22.92 2.03 -6.01
CA LEU A 153 23.55 1.27 -7.10
C LEU A 153 23.59 -0.24 -6.86
N GLU A 154 23.57 -0.69 -5.60
CA GLU A 154 23.65 -2.12 -5.23
C GLU A 154 22.26 -2.75 -5.02
N ARG A 155 21.20 -1.95 -5.04
CA ARG A 155 19.84 -2.39 -4.74
C ARG A 155 19.12 -2.91 -5.97
N SER A 156 18.26 -3.89 -5.74
CA SER A 156 17.38 -4.48 -6.76
C SER A 156 16.20 -3.56 -7.09
N TRP A 157 15.88 -2.64 -6.18
CA TRP A 157 14.88 -1.60 -6.40
C TRP A 157 15.08 -0.42 -5.43
N VAL A 158 14.61 0.75 -5.83
CA VAL A 158 14.63 2.00 -5.04
C VAL A 158 13.31 2.75 -5.18
N PHE A 159 12.85 3.39 -4.11
CA PHE A 159 11.73 4.33 -4.19
C PHE A 159 12.14 5.59 -4.96
N ARG A 160 11.21 6.13 -5.75
CA ARG A 160 11.42 7.30 -6.61
C ARG A 160 10.27 8.29 -6.47
N ALA A 161 10.52 9.54 -6.84
CA ALA A 161 9.46 10.51 -7.06
C ALA A 161 8.54 10.05 -8.21
N CYS A 162 7.25 10.38 -8.16
CA CYS A 162 6.30 10.08 -9.22
C CYS A 162 6.80 10.59 -10.58
N GLY A 163 6.86 9.71 -11.57
CA GLY A 163 7.39 10.01 -12.91
C GLY A 163 8.85 9.63 -13.13
N TYR A 164 9.56 9.21 -12.08
CA TYR A 164 10.95 8.75 -12.16
C TYR A 164 11.10 7.23 -12.06
N GLY A 165 10.08 6.52 -11.56
CA GLY A 165 10.01 5.05 -11.66
C GLY A 165 9.29 4.63 -12.93
N HIS A 166 8.08 5.17 -13.13
CA HIS A 166 7.17 4.86 -14.24
C HIS A 166 6.75 6.11 -15.03
N ASP A 167 6.35 5.92 -16.28
CA ASP A 167 6.05 7.02 -17.21
C ASP A 167 4.65 7.64 -17.00
N GLU A 168 4.41 8.78 -17.67
CA GLU A 168 3.14 9.51 -17.58
C GLU A 168 1.95 8.66 -18.04
N ARG A 169 2.14 7.80 -19.04
CA ARG A 169 1.11 6.91 -19.54
C ARG A 169 0.62 5.96 -18.45
N TRP A 170 1.53 5.29 -17.76
CA TRP A 170 1.17 4.37 -16.68
C TRP A 170 0.38 5.10 -15.59
N TRP A 171 0.81 6.30 -15.21
CA TRP A 171 0.12 7.10 -14.19
C TRP A 171 -1.27 7.55 -14.66
N CYS A 172 -1.46 7.87 -15.95
CA CYS A 172 -2.78 8.16 -16.53
C CYS A 172 -3.72 6.94 -16.46
N ASP A 173 -3.20 5.76 -16.78
CA ASP A 173 -3.95 4.50 -16.69
C ASP A 173 -4.31 4.16 -15.23
N PHE A 174 -3.41 4.45 -14.29
CA PHE A 174 -3.64 4.27 -12.85
C PHE A 174 -4.78 5.17 -12.33
N VAL A 175 -4.73 6.47 -12.60
CA VAL A 175 -5.78 7.42 -12.22
C VAL A 175 -7.12 7.04 -12.85
N SER A 176 -7.11 6.64 -14.13
CA SER A 176 -8.32 6.18 -14.82
C SER A 176 -8.88 4.92 -14.18
N THR A 177 -8.03 3.96 -13.81
CA THR A 177 -8.45 2.69 -13.19
C THR A 177 -9.02 2.89 -11.79
N LEU A 178 -8.43 3.79 -10.99
CA LEU A 178 -8.98 4.20 -9.69
C LEU A 178 -10.40 4.75 -9.84
N LYS A 179 -10.61 5.70 -10.76
CA LYS A 179 -11.94 6.29 -11.03
C LYS A 179 -12.94 5.24 -11.52
N MET A 180 -12.55 4.38 -12.46
CA MET A 180 -13.41 3.30 -12.95
C MET A 180 -13.79 2.29 -11.87
N CYS A 181 -12.92 2.09 -10.87
CA CYS A 181 -13.18 1.24 -9.71
C CYS A 181 -13.91 1.97 -8.57
N GLY A 182 -14.28 3.24 -8.77
CA GLY A 182 -15.09 4.02 -7.84
C GLY A 182 -14.29 4.74 -6.75
N PHE A 183 -12.97 4.83 -6.87
CA PHE A 183 -12.16 5.69 -6.01
C PHE A 183 -11.99 7.07 -6.66
N ASP A 184 -12.55 8.09 -6.02
CA ASP A 184 -12.49 9.51 -6.43
C ASP A 184 -11.86 10.38 -5.32
N GLY A 185 -10.99 9.76 -4.51
CA GLY A 185 -10.33 10.39 -3.38
C GLY A 185 -9.05 11.15 -3.75
N VAL A 186 -8.28 11.47 -2.72
CA VAL A 186 -6.99 12.16 -2.86
C VAL A 186 -5.91 11.18 -3.30
N LEU A 187 -5.00 11.64 -4.17
CA LEU A 187 -3.68 11.06 -4.36
C LEU A 187 -2.69 11.80 -3.45
N SER A 188 -2.34 11.20 -2.33
CA SER A 188 -1.43 11.81 -1.36
C SER A 188 0.01 11.51 -1.75
N ILE A 189 0.84 12.53 -1.96
CA ILE A 189 2.25 12.31 -2.32
C ILE A 189 3.00 11.86 -1.07
N GLU A 190 3.55 10.65 -1.12
CA GLU A 190 4.56 10.18 -0.17
C GLU A 190 5.91 10.19 -0.88
N HIS A 191 6.84 11.01 -0.37
CA HIS A 191 8.12 11.22 -1.04
C HIS A 191 9.26 10.55 -0.29
N GLU A 192 9.92 9.58 -0.94
CA GLU A 192 11.09 8.85 -0.42
C GLU A 192 12.14 8.58 -1.52
N ASP A 193 12.42 9.56 -2.38
CA ASP A 193 13.49 9.41 -3.39
C ASP A 193 14.84 9.76 -2.78
N SER A 194 15.73 8.77 -2.64
CA SER A 194 17.06 9.00 -2.06
C SER A 194 18.01 9.79 -2.95
N MET A 195 17.66 10.04 -4.21
CA MET A 195 18.45 10.83 -5.15
C MET A 195 18.08 12.32 -5.17
N MET A 196 17.07 12.74 -4.38
CA MET A 196 16.59 14.12 -4.37
C MET A 196 16.41 14.64 -2.94
N SER A 197 16.47 15.97 -2.80
CA SER A 197 15.97 16.58 -1.56
C SER A 197 14.45 16.43 -1.48
N ALA A 198 13.93 16.39 -0.24
CA ALA A 198 12.49 16.28 -0.02
C ALA A 198 11.68 17.37 -0.74
N LYS A 199 12.20 18.60 -0.78
CA LYS A 199 11.55 19.72 -1.48
C LYS A 199 11.53 19.51 -2.99
N GLU A 200 12.69 19.23 -3.59
CA GLU A 200 12.80 19.06 -5.04
C GLU A 200 11.93 17.90 -5.54
N GLY A 201 12.00 16.77 -4.84
CA GLY A 201 11.23 15.60 -5.21
C GLY A 201 9.72 15.79 -5.05
N LEU A 202 9.28 16.50 -4.01
CA LEU A 202 7.88 16.89 -3.85
C LEU A 202 7.41 17.84 -4.96
N GLU A 203 8.16 18.89 -5.27
CA GLU A 203 7.82 19.85 -6.34
C GLU A 203 7.73 19.17 -7.71
N LYS A 204 8.66 18.25 -8.02
CA LYS A 204 8.63 17.45 -9.25
C LYS A 204 7.43 16.52 -9.30
N ALA A 205 7.13 15.81 -8.21
CA ALA A 205 5.96 14.92 -8.13
C ALA A 205 4.64 15.70 -8.30
N ILE A 206 4.51 16.89 -7.68
CA ILE A 206 3.34 17.76 -7.86
C ILE A 206 3.20 18.17 -9.32
N ASN A 207 4.28 18.65 -9.95
CA ASN A 207 4.26 19.09 -11.34
C ASN A 207 3.91 17.94 -12.30
N PHE A 208 4.39 16.74 -12.02
CA PHE A 208 4.07 15.53 -12.78
C PHE A 208 2.60 15.12 -12.61
N LEU A 209 2.15 14.91 -11.37
CA LEU A 209 0.78 14.44 -11.09
C LEU A 209 -0.28 15.44 -11.53
N ASN A 210 0.00 16.75 -11.50
CA ASN A 210 -0.93 17.77 -12.01
C ASN A 210 -1.32 17.58 -13.49
N ARG A 211 -0.46 16.94 -14.30
CA ARG A 211 -0.77 16.63 -15.70
C ARG A 211 -1.59 15.36 -15.87
N VAL A 212 -1.55 14.48 -14.87
CA VAL A 212 -2.17 13.15 -14.89
C VAL A 212 -3.56 13.15 -14.28
N ILE A 213 -3.77 13.90 -13.20
CA ILE A 213 -5.02 13.84 -12.43
C ILE A 213 -6.22 14.37 -13.21
N ILE A 214 -7.32 13.62 -13.18
CA ILE A 214 -8.60 14.01 -13.78
C ILE A 214 -9.42 14.76 -12.73
N ARG A 215 -9.58 16.07 -12.91
CA ARG A 215 -10.21 16.98 -11.93
C ARG A 215 -11.72 17.14 -12.12
N GLU A 216 -12.17 17.17 -13.36
CA GLU A 216 -13.58 17.40 -13.68
C GLU A 216 -14.37 16.09 -13.62
N LYS A 217 -15.68 16.21 -13.33
CA LYS A 217 -16.60 15.11 -13.54
C LYS A 217 -16.75 14.89 -15.05
N ALA A 218 -16.81 13.63 -15.46
CA ALA A 218 -17.13 13.32 -16.85
C ALA A 218 -18.46 13.99 -17.24
N ALA A 219 -18.44 14.77 -18.32
CA ALA A 219 -19.67 15.25 -18.92
C ALA A 219 -20.52 14.06 -19.38
N LYS A 220 -21.84 14.27 -19.53
CA LYS A 220 -22.68 13.26 -20.17
C LYS A 220 -22.13 13.01 -21.57
N ALA A 221 -21.74 11.78 -21.86
CA ALA A 221 -21.26 11.43 -23.18
C ALA A 221 -22.36 11.73 -24.19
N THR A 222 -21.99 12.34 -25.31
CA THR A 222 -22.91 12.67 -26.40
C THR A 222 -22.89 11.62 -27.51
N TRP A 223 -22.07 10.57 -27.35
CA TRP A 223 -21.77 9.53 -28.34
C TRP A 223 -22.21 8.13 -27.88
N PHE A 224 -23.05 8.02 -26.85
CA PHE A 224 -23.87 6.85 -26.51
C PHE A 224 -25.15 7.27 -25.78
#